data_AF-A0A5E6NVN8-F1
#
_entry.id   AF-A0A5E6NVN8-F1
#
_cell.length_a   1.000
_cell.length_b   1.000
_cell.length_c   1.000
_cell.angle_alpha   90.00
_cell.angle_beta   90.00
_cell.angle_gamma   90.00
#
_symmetry.space_group_name_H-M   'P 1'
#
loop_
_entity.id
_entity.type
_entity.pdbx_description
1 polymer ?
#
loop_
_entity_poly.entity_id
_entity_poly.type
_entity_poly.pdbx_seq_one_letter_code
_entity_poly.pdbx_strand_id
1 'polypeptide(L)'
;MLPVANTAGMIEHLRLISQATAKDRQALVIVDRAGWHMTKAIRCFSNVTLLPLPPYSPELNPVEQLWQQIKQRFCLILHSKIMMMLLKDLARLGMKY
;
A
#
# COMPACT_ATOMS: atom_id res chain seq x y z
N MET A 1 -10.38 -8.99 10.82
CA MET A 1 -10.21 -7.72 10.07
C MET A 1 -8.77 -7.73 9.56
N LEU A 2 -8.58 -7.45 8.27
CA LEU A 2 -7.53 -8.04 7.39
C LEU A 2 -7.72 -9.55 7.14
N PRO A 3 -7.49 -10.03 5.90
CA PRO A 3 -6.96 -9.31 4.74
C PRO A 3 -8.04 -8.66 3.85
N VAL A 4 -9.26 -8.46 4.35
CA VAL A 4 -10.37 -7.92 3.54
C VAL A 4 -10.35 -6.39 3.50
N ALA A 5 -10.32 -5.85 2.28
CA ALA A 5 -10.49 -4.44 1.95
C ALA A 5 -11.99 -4.08 1.93
N ASN A 6 -12.52 -3.58 3.04
CA ASN A 6 -13.93 -3.17 3.15
C ASN A 6 -14.12 -1.97 4.10
N THR A 7 -15.34 -1.43 4.12
CA THR A 7 -15.69 -0.26 4.94
C THR A 7 -15.32 -0.43 6.42
N ALA A 8 -15.58 -1.59 7.00
CA ALA A 8 -15.30 -1.81 8.42
C ALA A 8 -13.79 -1.85 8.71
N GLY A 9 -12.98 -2.44 7.82
CA GLY A 9 -11.53 -2.38 7.89
C GLY A 9 -11.00 -0.95 7.75
N MET A 10 -11.60 -0.14 6.87
CA MET A 10 -11.23 1.27 6.73
C MET A 10 -11.57 2.08 7.99
N ILE A 11 -12.74 1.85 8.62
CA ILE A 11 -13.09 2.52 9.88
C ILE A 11 -12.05 2.21 10.96
N GLU A 12 -11.64 0.95 11.08
CA GLU A 12 -10.62 0.55 12.06
C GLU A 12 -9.26 1.19 11.79
N HIS A 13 -8.86 1.29 10.52
CA HIS A 13 -7.64 2.01 10.15
C HIS A 13 -7.74 3.51 10.51
N LEU A 14 -8.84 4.18 10.17
CA LEU A 14 -9.05 5.59 10.51
C LEU A 14 -9.11 5.81 12.02
N ARG A 15 -9.60 4.84 12.81
CA ARG A 15 -9.57 4.86 14.28
C ARG A 15 -8.13 4.93 14.80
N LEU A 16 -7.24 4.11 14.24
CA LEU A 16 -5.82 4.11 14.61
C LEU A 16 -5.15 5.45 14.26
N ILE A 17 -5.44 6.01 13.08
CA ILE A 17 -4.95 7.34 12.69
C ILE A 17 -5.46 8.42 13.64
N SER A 18 -6.76 8.40 13.95
CA SER A 18 -7.39 9.34 14.89
C SER A 18 -6.72 9.30 16.26
N GLN A 19 -6.40 8.10 16.79
CA GLN A 19 -5.72 7.93 18.07
C GLN A 19 -4.26 8.37 18.06
N ALA A 20 -3.56 8.16 16.94
CA ALA A 20 -2.17 8.58 16.77
C ALA A 20 -2.04 10.09 16.51
N THR A 21 -3.13 10.76 16.16
CA THR A 21 -3.14 12.21 15.92
C THR A 21 -3.05 12.96 17.24
N ALA A 22 -2.04 13.82 17.36
CA ALA A 22 -1.83 14.63 18.56
C ALA A 22 -3.05 15.50 18.89
N LYS A 23 -3.22 15.81 20.18
CA LYS A 23 -4.28 16.72 20.65
C LYS A 23 -4.20 18.05 19.89
N ASP A 24 -5.37 18.61 19.55
CA ASP A 24 -5.53 19.88 18.83
C ASP A 24 -4.91 19.89 17.41
N ARG A 25 -4.73 18.71 16.80
CA ARG A 25 -4.32 18.54 15.40
C ARG A 25 -5.39 17.82 14.58
N GLN A 26 -5.42 18.10 13.28
CA GLN A 26 -6.26 17.43 12.29
C GLN A 26 -5.40 16.50 11.43
N ALA A 27 -5.80 15.24 11.28
CA ALA A 27 -5.23 14.34 10.28
C ALA A 27 -5.92 14.56 8.94
N LEU A 28 -5.14 14.80 7.89
CA LEU A 28 -5.61 14.79 6.51
C LEU A 28 -5.19 13.47 5.86
N VAL A 29 -6.15 12.64 5.50
CA VAL A 29 -5.90 11.33 4.88
C VAL A 29 -6.29 11.39 3.42
N ILE A 30 -5.30 11.23 2.55
CA ILE A 30 -5.49 11.16 1.10
C ILE A 30 -6.03 9.77 0.76
N VAL A 31 -7.13 9.71 0.02
CA VAL A 31 -7.76 8.46 -0.41
C VAL A 31 -8.07 8.50 -1.90
N ASP A 32 -8.00 7.33 -2.54
CA ASP A 32 -8.58 7.16 -3.87
C ASP A 32 -10.12 7.07 -3.77
N ARG A 33 -10.78 6.84 -4.90
CA ARG A 33 -12.25 6.75 -4.98
C ARG A 33 -12.79 5.32 -4.96
N ALA A 34 -12.08 4.38 -4.33
CA ALA A 34 -12.63 3.03 -4.15
C ALA A 34 -13.99 3.11 -3.42
N GLY A 35 -14.96 2.25 -3.77
CA GLY A 35 -16.35 2.40 -3.27
C GLY A 35 -16.47 2.45 -1.74
N TRP A 36 -15.60 1.73 -1.04
CA TRP A 36 -15.51 1.67 0.41
C TRP A 36 -14.81 2.88 1.06
N HIS A 37 -14.14 3.74 0.27
CA HIS A 37 -13.65 5.07 0.66
C HIS A 37 -14.68 6.18 0.45
N MET A 38 -15.74 5.94 -0.33
CA MET A 38 -16.72 6.97 -0.67
C MET A 38 -17.98 6.94 0.20
N THR A 39 -18.15 5.89 1.01
CA THR A 39 -19.28 5.77 1.94
C THR A 39 -19.26 6.87 3.01
N LYS A 40 -20.44 7.30 3.47
CA LYS A 40 -20.55 8.24 4.60
C LYS A 40 -20.12 7.60 5.92
N ALA A 41 -20.17 6.27 6.03
CA ALA A 41 -19.89 5.54 7.26
C ALA A 41 -18.46 5.75 7.79
N ILE A 42 -17.50 6.04 6.92
CA ILE A 42 -16.09 6.26 7.34
C ILE A 42 -15.81 7.70 7.81
N ARG A 43 -16.79 8.61 7.73
CA ARG A 43 -16.67 10.01 8.18
C ARG A 43 -17.12 10.16 9.63
N CYS A 44 -16.61 9.30 10.51
CA CYS A 44 -17.06 9.18 11.90
C CYS A 44 -16.09 9.77 12.94
N PHE A 45 -14.91 10.24 12.54
CA PHE A 45 -13.90 10.82 13.44
C PHE A 45 -13.78 12.34 13.21
N SER A 46 -13.92 13.13 14.27
CA SER A 46 -13.92 14.61 14.18
C SER A 46 -12.55 15.22 13.88
N ASN A 47 -11.46 14.51 14.23
CA ASN A 47 -10.08 14.94 14.00
C ASN A 47 -9.45 14.36 12.72
N VAL A 48 -10.23 13.67 11.88
CA VAL A 48 -9.76 13.07 10.62
C VAL A 48 -10.58 13.58 9.45
N THR A 49 -9.90 14.17 8.47
CA THR A 49 -10.50 14.65 7.22
C THR A 49 -10.02 13.79 6.07
N LEU A 50 -10.95 13.27 5.27
CA LEU A 50 -10.64 12.51 4.06
C LEU A 50 -10.57 13.43 2.85
N LEU A 51 -9.46 13.38 2.12
CA LEU A 51 -9.25 14.09 0.87
C LEU A 51 -9.29 13.11 -0.31
N PRO A 52 -10.43 13.00 -1.02
CA PRO A 52 -10.52 12.13 -2.19
C PRO A 52 -9.78 12.73 -3.37
N LEU A 53 -8.93 11.95 -4.02
CA LEU A 53 -8.24 12.36 -5.24
C LEU A 53 -9.20 12.43 -6.44
N PRO A 54 -8.83 13.16 -7.52
CA PRO A 54 -9.52 13.07 -8.80
C PRO A 54 -9.54 11.62 -9.33
N PRO A 55 -10.59 11.21 -10.06
CA PRO A 55 -10.62 9.89 -10.69
C PRO A 55 -9.43 9.70 -11.64
N TYR A 56 -8.87 8.48 -11.66
CA TYR A 56 -7.79 8.10 -12.57
C TYR A 56 -6.50 8.93 -12.44
N SER A 57 -6.22 9.48 -11.25
CA SER A 57 -5.00 10.23 -10.95
C SER A 57 -4.03 9.49 -9.99
N PRO A 58 -3.48 8.33 -10.37
CA PRO A 58 -2.53 7.60 -9.53
C PRO A 58 -1.24 8.39 -9.26
N GLU A 59 -0.84 9.30 -10.16
CA GLU A 59 0.31 10.19 -10.00
C GLU A 59 0.20 11.12 -8.79
N LEU A 60 -1.02 11.41 -8.35
CA LEU A 60 -1.29 12.25 -7.17
C LEU A 60 -1.37 11.45 -5.87
N ASN A 61 -1.33 10.11 -5.93
CA ASN A 61 -1.39 9.26 -4.76
C ASN A 61 0.02 8.84 -4.31
N PRO A 62 0.56 9.39 -3.21
CA PRO A 62 1.95 9.13 -2.80
C PRO A 62 2.24 7.65 -2.54
N VAL A 63 1.22 6.87 -2.15
CA VAL A 63 1.38 5.43 -1.90
C VAL A 63 1.74 4.67 -3.18
N GLU A 64 1.37 5.17 -4.37
CA GLU A 64 1.72 4.53 -5.64
C GLU A 64 3.23 4.56 -5.88
N GLN A 65 3.92 5.62 -5.49
CA GLN A 65 5.39 5.68 -5.58
C GLN A 65 6.04 4.65 -4.66
N LEU A 66 5.54 4.50 -3.43
CA LEU A 66 6.01 3.48 -2.49
C LEU A 66 5.75 2.07 -3.05
N TRP A 67 4.57 1.81 -3.62
CA TRP A 67 4.27 0.54 -4.24
C TRP A 67 5.18 0.23 -5.43
N GLN A 68 5.50 1.23 -6.25
CA GLN A 68 6.47 1.04 -7.33
C GLN A 68 7.84 0.60 -6.79
N GLN A 69 8.35 1.25 -5.73
CA GLN A 69 9.61 0.85 -5.09
C GLN A 69 9.56 -0.57 -4.53
N ILE A 70 8.48 -0.93 -3.85
CA ILE A 70 8.30 -2.29 -3.29
C ILE A 70 8.26 -3.33 -4.42
N LYS A 71 7.48 -3.09 -5.48
CA LYS A 71 7.39 -3.98 -6.65
C LYS A 71 8.74 -4.13 -7.33
N GLN A 72 9.46 -3.03 -7.57
CA GLN A 72 10.80 -3.07 -8.17
C GLN A 72 11.77 -3.89 -7.32
N ARG A 73 11.81 -3.65 -6.00
CA ARG A 73 12.68 -4.39 -5.10
C ARG A 73 12.33 -5.88 -5.05
N PHE A 74 11.05 -6.21 -5.02
CA PHE A 74 10.58 -7.60 -5.06
C PHE A 74 10.98 -8.30 -6.37
N CYS A 75 10.78 -7.64 -7.52
CA CYS A 75 11.19 -8.15 -8.82
C CYS A 75 12.70 -8.34 -8.93
N LEU A 76 13.51 -7.42 -8.40
CA LEU A 76 14.98 -7.56 -8.37
C LEU A 76 15.40 -8.78 -7.54
N ILE A 77 14.84 -8.94 -6.34
CA ILE A 77 15.13 -10.10 -5.49
C ILE A 77 14.74 -11.39 -6.20
N LEU A 78 13.56 -11.43 -6.82
CA LEU A 78 13.09 -12.59 -7.56
C LEU A 78 14.02 -12.92 -8.75
N HIS A 79 14.40 -11.90 -9.53
CA HIS A 79 15.33 -12.06 -10.65
C HIS A 79 16.68 -12.61 -10.19
N SER A 80 17.29 -12.03 -9.15
CA SER A 80 18.55 -12.52 -8.57
C SER A 80 18.42 -13.95 -8.05
N LYS A 81 17.30 -14.29 -7.41
CA LYS A 81 17.09 -15.65 -6.86
C LYS A 81 16.94 -16.70 -7.96
N ILE A 82 16.24 -16.38 -9.04
CA ILE A 82 16.12 -17.25 -10.22
C ILE A 82 17.49 -17.42 -10.89
N MET A 83 18.22 -16.32 -11.11
CA MET A 83 19.58 -16.37 -11.68
C MET A 83 20.51 -17.25 -10.85
N MET A 84 20.50 -17.09 -9.52
CA MET A 84 21.32 -17.92 -8.62
C MET A 84 20.90 -19.39 -8.64
N MET A 85 19.62 -19.70 -8.85
CA MET A 85 19.15 -21.08 -9.01
C MET A 85 19.67 -21.69 -10.31
N LEU A 86 19.56 -20.96 -11.42
CA LEU A 86 20.09 -21.38 -12.73
C LEU A 86 21.62 -21.57 -12.70
N LEU A 87 22.37 -20.67 -12.08
CA LEU A 87 23.83 -20.80 -11.93
C LEU A 87 24.20 -22.06 -11.12
N LYS A 88 23.44 -22.37 -10.06
CA LYS A 88 23.65 -23.61 -9.28
C LYS A 88 23.31 -24.86 -10.10
N ASP A 89 22.28 -24.81 -10.94
CA ASP A 89 21.93 -25.92 -11.84
C ASP A 89 23.01 -26.15 -12.90
N LEU A 90 23.50 -25.08 -13.52
CA LEU A 90 24.60 -25.13 -14.50
C LEU A 90 25.90 -25.67 -13.87
N ALA A 91 26.24 -25.22 -12.66
CA ALA A 91 27.39 -25.74 -11.93
C ALA A 91 27.24 -27.22 -11.58
N ARG A 92 26.02 -27.68 -11.22
CA ARG A 92 25.72 -29.10 -10.96
C ARG A 92 25.82 -29.96 -12.22
N LEU A 93 25.54 -29.41 -13.39
CA LEU A 93 25.67 -30.08 -14.69
C LEU A 93 27.12 -30.14 -15.20
N GLY A 94 28.10 -29.64 -14.43
CA GLY A 94 29.52 -29.69 -14.80
C GLY A 94 29.89 -28.75 -15.95
N MET A 95 29.00 -27.82 -16.32
CA MET A 95 29.26 -26.83 -17.36
C MET A 95 30.25 -25.79 -16.80
N LYS A 96 31.52 -25.90 -17.21
CA LYS A 96 32.52 -24.86 -16.96
C LYS A 96 32.34 -23.78 -18.03
N TYR A 97 32.12 -22.54 -17.59
CA TYR A 97 32.25 -21.35 -18.42
C TYR A 97 33.74 -21.05 -18.67
#